data_AF-A0A0T5Z9R7-F1
#
_entry.id   AF-A0A0T5Z9R7-F1
#
_cell.length_a   1.000
_cell.length_b   1.000
_cell.length_c   1.000
_cell.angle_alpha   90.00
_cell.angle_beta   90.00
_cell.angle_gamma   90.00
#
_symmetry.space_group_name_H-M   'P 1'
#
loop_
_entity.id
_entity.type
_entity.pdbx_description
1 polymer ?
#
loop_
_entity_poly.entity_id
_entity_poly.type
_entity_poly.pdbx_seq_one_letter_code
_entity_poly.pdbx_strand_id
1 'polypeptide(L)'
;MRFNAVPITLAVISLLPLAVHASTPVHSTATPTFDWPSWLALNIFCGAMLLAILEEKTDLHKSKPLLLAAGLIWALIAWHYQGNPQMPDTESVVRNHLLQFAELMLFLLVVMTYINAMNERRLFLALHHWMVFKG
;
A
#
# COMPACT_ATOMS: atom_id res chain seq x y z
N MET A 1 22.04 -31.23 23.44
CA MET A 1 20.89 -30.31 23.51
C MET A 1 21.34 -28.94 23.00
N ARG A 2 21.06 -28.61 21.73
CA ARG A 2 21.42 -27.31 21.13
C ARG A 2 20.34 -26.31 21.53
N PHE A 3 20.66 -25.44 22.49
CA PHE A 3 19.76 -24.39 22.94
C PHE A 3 19.41 -23.47 21.77
N ASN A 4 18.11 -23.34 21.54
CA ASN A 4 17.49 -22.66 20.41
C ASN A 4 17.67 -21.14 20.58
N ALA A 5 18.71 -20.54 19.96
CA ALA A 5 18.98 -19.10 19.98
C ALA A 5 18.11 -18.30 18.97
N VAL A 6 17.46 -19.01 18.05
CA VAL A 6 16.61 -18.46 16.97
C VAL A 6 15.45 -17.57 17.44
N PRO A 7 14.67 -17.90 18.51
CA PRO A 7 13.56 -17.05 18.92
C PRO A 7 14.02 -15.72 19.55
N ILE A 8 15.20 -15.69 20.17
CA ILE A 8 15.76 -14.50 20.80
C ILE A 8 16.24 -13.51 19.74
N THR A 9 16.89 -14.00 18.67
CA THR A 9 17.30 -13.14 17.54
C THR A 9 16.12 -12.55 16.78
N LEU A 10 15.01 -13.30 16.65
CA LEU A 10 13.79 -12.83 16.00
C LEU A 10 13.08 -11.73 16.80
N ALA A 11 13.05 -11.86 18.13
CA ALA A 11 12.51 -10.84 19.03
C ALA A 11 13.36 -9.55 19.03
N VAL A 12 14.68 -9.66 18.91
CA VAL A 12 15.57 -8.48 18.83
C VAL A 12 15.34 -7.72 17.52
N ILE A 13 15.15 -8.43 16.40
CA ILE A 13 14.92 -7.82 15.08
C ILE A 13 13.57 -7.08 15.00
N SER A 14 12.52 -7.57 15.66
CA SER A 14 11.22 -6.88 15.70
C SER A 14 11.20 -5.64 16.59
N LEU A 15 12.18 -5.46 17.47
CA LEU A 15 12.34 -4.30 18.35
C LEU A 15 13.18 -3.16 17.73
N LEU A 16 13.95 -3.44 16.68
CA LEU A 16 14.73 -2.43 15.94
C LEU A 16 13.91 -1.23 15.39
N PRO A 17 12.67 -1.40 14.89
CA PRO A 17 11.86 -0.29 14.39
C PRO A 17 11.48 0.72 15.48
N LEU A 18 11.49 0.32 16.76
CA LEU A 18 11.11 1.19 17.88
C LEU A 18 12.22 2.21 18.24
N ALA A 19 13.46 1.94 17.85
CA ALA A 19 14.61 2.81 18.11
C ALA A 19 14.84 3.86 17.02
N VAL A 20 14.26 3.69 15.83
CA VAL A 20 14.43 4.62 14.70
C VAL A 20 13.42 5.77 14.83
N HIS A 21 13.87 6.88 15.39
CA HIS A 21 13.17 8.16 15.24
C HIS A 21 13.54 8.75 13.88
N ALA A 22 12.64 8.63 12.91
CA ALA A 22 12.80 9.31 11.63
C ALA A 22 12.65 10.82 11.85
N SER A 23 13.76 11.57 11.83
CA SER A 23 13.75 13.03 11.74
C SER A 23 13.45 13.43 10.30
N THR A 24 12.21 13.21 9.84
CA THR A 24 11.74 13.78 8.57
C THR A 24 11.29 15.22 8.82
N PRO A 25 11.57 16.15 7.89
CA PRO A 25 11.02 17.49 7.97
C PRO A 25 9.50 17.38 7.94
N VAL A 26 8.86 17.88 8.99
CA VAL A 26 7.41 18.03 9.13
C VAL A 26 6.90 18.77 7.89
N HIS A 27 6.46 18.03 6.88
CA HIS A 27 5.34 18.50 6.07
C HIS A 27 4.21 18.61 7.07
N SER A 28 3.57 19.78 7.18
CA SER A 28 2.48 20.03 8.14
C SER A 28 1.40 18.96 8.00
N THR A 29 1.60 17.83 8.67
CA THR A 29 0.63 16.77 8.81
C THR A 29 -0.40 17.38 9.69
N ALA A 30 -1.60 17.59 9.13
CA ALA A 30 -2.80 17.77 9.89
C ALA A 30 -2.68 16.95 11.17
N THR A 31 -2.79 17.62 12.31
CA THR A 31 -2.96 16.99 13.62
C THR A 31 -3.87 15.77 13.45
N PRO A 32 -3.55 14.60 14.02
CA PRO A 32 -4.46 13.45 13.95
C PRO A 32 -5.77 13.86 14.63
N THR A 33 -6.72 14.35 13.84
CA THR A 33 -8.00 14.81 14.34
C THR A 33 -8.80 13.55 14.60
N PHE A 34 -9.03 13.28 15.89
CA PHE A 34 -9.95 12.25 16.36
C PHE A 34 -11.39 12.68 16.06
N ASP A 35 -11.71 12.83 14.78
CA ASP A 35 -13.02 13.24 14.30
C ASP A 35 -13.83 12.01 13.87
N TRP A 36 -15.15 12.10 14.08
CA TRP A 36 -16.09 11.04 13.71
C TRP A 36 -16.02 10.58 12.23
N PRO A 37 -15.70 11.43 11.22
CA PRO A 37 -15.58 10.98 9.83
C PRO A 37 -14.34 10.11 9.60
N SER A 38 -13.25 10.37 10.33
CA SER A 38 -12.02 9.57 10.26
C SER A 38 -12.26 8.14 10.75
N TRP A 39 -12.99 7.98 11.87
CA TRP A 39 -13.39 6.66 12.34
C TRP A 39 -14.39 5.97 11.42
N LEU A 40 -15.31 6.70 10.80
CA LEU A 40 -16.23 6.14 9.82
C LEU A 40 -15.49 5.62 8.59
N ALA A 41 -14.55 6.41 8.05
CA ALA A 41 -13.71 6.02 6.91
C ALA A 41 -12.89 4.75 7.20
N LEU A 42 -12.34 4.62 8.41
CA LEU A 42 -11.61 3.43 8.83
C LEU A 42 -12.51 2.18 8.88
N ASN A 43 -13.73 2.31 9.41
CA ASN A 43 -14.70 1.21 9.44
C ASN A 43 -15.11 0.77 8.03
N ILE A 44 -15.34 1.72 7.12
CA ILE A 44 -15.63 1.45 5.71
C ILE A 44 -14.46 0.71 5.06
N PHE A 45 -13.22 1.17 5.29
CA PHE A 45 -12.02 0.53 4.75
C PHE A 45 -11.84 -0.90 5.27
N CYS A 46 -12.02 -1.10 6.58
CA CYS A 46 -11.91 -2.41 7.19
C CYS A 46 -13.00 -3.36 6.69
N GLY A 47 -14.24 -2.87 6.59
CA GLY A 47 -15.35 -3.62 5.99
C GLY A 47 -15.08 -3.99 4.54
N ALA A 48 -14.51 -3.09 3.75
CA ALA A 48 -14.15 -3.35 2.36
C ALA A 48 -13.02 -4.38 2.20
N MET A 49 -12.00 -4.33 3.06
CA MET A 49 -10.97 -5.38 3.10
C MET A 49 -11.59 -6.72 3.48
N LEU A 50 -12.48 -6.76 4.47
CA LEU A 50 -13.16 -7.99 4.87
C LEU A 50 -14.02 -8.54 3.73
N LEU A 51 -14.79 -7.69 3.05
CA LEU A 51 -15.54 -8.08 1.84
C LEU A 51 -14.61 -8.60 0.75
N ALA A 52 -13.48 -7.95 0.48
CA ALA A 52 -12.52 -8.37 -0.55
C ALA A 52 -11.89 -9.75 -0.26
N ILE A 53 -11.77 -10.14 1.02
CA ILE A 53 -11.37 -11.50 1.42
C ILE A 53 -12.55 -12.48 1.34
N LEU A 54 -13.75 -12.08 1.80
CA LEU A 54 -14.95 -12.93 1.79
C LEU A 54 -15.46 -13.25 0.37
N GLU A 55 -15.09 -12.43 -0.61
CA GLU A 55 -15.56 -12.52 -2.00
C GLU A 55 -15.05 -13.76 -2.76
N GLU A 56 -14.17 -14.61 -2.20
CA GLU A 56 -13.86 -15.94 -2.77
C GLU A 56 -15.10 -16.86 -2.94
N LYS A 57 -16.28 -16.43 -2.46
CA LYS A 57 -17.58 -17.10 -2.62
C LYS A 57 -18.59 -16.37 -3.52
N THR A 58 -18.29 -15.15 -3.97
CA THR A 58 -19.18 -14.33 -4.81
C THR A 58 -18.42 -13.98 -6.09
N ASP A 59 -18.97 -14.28 -7.26
CA ASP A 59 -18.28 -14.25 -8.58
C ASP A 59 -17.97 -12.82 -9.10
N LEU A 60 -17.48 -11.93 -8.23
CA LEU A 60 -17.07 -10.58 -8.56
C LEU A 60 -15.56 -10.50 -8.74
N HIS A 61 -15.12 -9.64 -9.66
CA HIS A 61 -13.70 -9.36 -9.85
C HIS A 61 -13.16 -8.66 -8.60
N LYS A 62 -12.10 -9.22 -8.02
CA LYS A 62 -11.43 -8.80 -6.77
C LYS A 62 -11.04 -7.31 -6.71
N SER A 63 -11.10 -6.58 -7.83
CA SER A 63 -10.89 -5.13 -7.93
C SER A 63 -12.12 -4.27 -7.60
N LYS A 64 -13.34 -4.82 -7.62
CA LYS A 64 -14.60 -4.07 -7.43
C LYS A 64 -14.86 -3.63 -5.98
N PRO A 65 -14.67 -4.46 -4.94
CA PRO A 65 -14.93 -4.04 -3.56
C PRO A 65 -14.01 -2.90 -3.12
N LEU A 66 -12.74 -2.99 -3.49
CA LEU A 66 -11.74 -1.99 -3.13
C LEU A 66 -12.04 -0.63 -3.78
N LEU A 67 -12.47 -0.64 -5.05
CA LEU A 67 -12.79 0.58 -5.79
C LEU A 67 -14.05 1.27 -5.25
N LEU A 68 -15.07 0.51 -4.85
CA LEU A 68 -16.29 1.06 -4.23
C LEU A 68 -15.97 1.77 -2.91
N ALA A 69 -15.17 1.14 -2.05
CA ALA A 69 -14.77 1.72 -0.77
C ALA A 69 -13.96 3.01 -0.92
N ALA A 70 -13.03 3.04 -1.87
CA ALA A 70 -12.25 4.24 -2.19
C ALA A 70 -13.16 5.41 -2.58
N GLY A 71 -14.16 5.16 -3.44
CA GLY A 71 -15.14 6.18 -3.83
C GLY A 71 -15.99 6.68 -2.65
N LEU A 72 -16.42 5.78 -1.78
CA LEU A 72 -17.23 6.13 -0.60
C LEU A 72 -16.43 6.99 0.40
N ILE A 73 -15.15 6.66 0.61
CA ILE A 73 -14.24 7.46 1.46
C ILE A 73 -13.99 8.84 0.84
N TRP A 74 -13.75 8.92 -0.47
CA TRP A 74 -13.56 10.20 -1.17
C TRP A 74 -14.79 11.11 -1.08
N ALA A 75 -16.00 10.54 -1.24
CA ALA A 75 -17.25 11.29 -1.08
C ALA A 75 -17.41 11.83 0.36
N LEU A 76 -17.07 11.03 1.37
CA LEU A 76 -17.09 11.45 2.77
C LEU A 76 -16.12 12.61 3.05
N ILE A 77 -14.89 12.51 2.52
CA ILE A 77 -13.86 13.54 2.68
C ILE A 77 -14.29 14.84 2.00
N ALA A 78 -14.76 14.76 0.75
CA ALA A 78 -15.25 15.92 0.01
C ALA A 78 -16.38 16.60 0.77
N TRP A 79 -17.36 15.85 1.28
CA TRP A 79 -18.46 16.41 2.09
C TRP A 79 -17.94 17.15 3.33
N HIS A 80 -17.00 16.55 4.05
CA HIS A 80 -16.51 17.12 5.31
C HIS A 80 -15.61 18.35 5.12
N TYR A 81 -14.86 18.42 4.03
CA TYR A 81 -13.84 19.45 3.81
C TYR A 81 -14.23 20.58 2.85
N GLN A 82 -15.43 20.54 2.25
CA GLN A 82 -15.95 21.53 1.28
C GLN A 82 -16.01 22.99 1.78
N GLY A 83 -15.86 23.25 3.08
CA GLY A 83 -16.01 24.58 3.69
C GLY A 83 -14.75 25.19 4.31
N ASN A 84 -13.56 24.57 4.18
CA ASN A 84 -12.36 25.06 4.86
C ASN A 84 -11.59 26.12 4.03
N PRO A 85 -11.51 27.39 4.48
CA PRO A 85 -10.90 28.49 3.73
C PRO A 85 -9.36 28.43 3.66
N GLN A 86 -8.73 27.51 4.37
CA GLN A 86 -7.27 27.32 4.41
C GLN A 86 -6.77 26.17 3.52
N MET A 87 -7.61 25.64 2.62
CA MET A 87 -7.14 24.63 1.67
C MET A 87 -6.05 25.21 0.77
N PRO A 88 -4.86 24.57 0.72
CA PRO A 88 -3.86 24.86 -0.31
C PRO A 88 -4.49 24.70 -1.69
N ASP A 89 -3.90 25.36 -2.69
CA ASP A 89 -4.37 25.29 -4.08
C ASP A 89 -4.60 23.83 -4.52
N THR A 90 -5.87 23.46 -4.60
CA THR A 90 -6.35 22.09 -4.84
C THR A 90 -5.76 21.53 -6.13
N GLU A 91 -5.53 22.38 -7.13
CA GLU A 91 -4.95 21.99 -8.42
C GLU A 91 -3.53 21.43 -8.26
N SER A 92 -2.69 22.11 -7.48
CA SER A 92 -1.29 21.71 -7.27
C SER A 92 -1.17 20.37 -6.54
N VAL A 93 -2.03 20.15 -5.53
CA VAL A 93 -2.04 18.94 -4.71
C VAL A 93 -2.53 17.75 -5.53
N VAL A 94 -3.62 17.91 -6.28
CA VAL A 94 -4.17 16.84 -7.13
C VAL A 94 -3.19 16.46 -8.23
N ARG A 95 -2.56 17.44 -8.90
CA ARG A 95 -1.57 17.17 -9.96
C ARG A 95 -0.40 16.33 -9.46
N ASN A 96 0.14 16.67 -8.29
CA ASN A 96 1.25 15.93 -7.71
C ASN A 96 0.89 14.48 -7.35
N HIS A 97 -0.30 14.26 -6.78
CA HIS A 97 -0.80 12.91 -6.50
C HIS A 97 -0.99 12.10 -7.79
N LEU A 98 -1.58 12.72 -8.81
CA LEU A 98 -1.82 12.05 -10.08
C LEU A 98 -0.52 11.67 -10.78
N LEU A 99 0.51 12.52 -10.74
CA LEU A 99 1.84 12.24 -11.30
C LEU A 99 2.52 11.08 -10.55
N GLN A 100 2.49 11.05 -9.21
CA GLN A 100 3.03 9.94 -8.43
C GLN A 100 2.28 8.63 -8.72
N PHE A 101 0.94 8.65 -8.72
CA PHE A 101 0.15 7.46 -9.06
C PHE A 101 0.41 7.00 -10.50
N ALA A 102 0.59 7.93 -11.45
CA ALA A 102 0.93 7.60 -12.82
C ALA A 102 2.32 6.97 -12.94
N GLU A 103 3.32 7.49 -12.23
CA GLU A 103 4.68 6.93 -12.18
C GLU A 103 4.66 5.50 -11.62
N LEU A 104 4.00 5.28 -10.47
CA LEU A 104 3.85 3.96 -9.87
C LEU A 104 3.03 3.00 -10.74
N MET A 105 1.93 3.46 -11.33
CA MET A 105 1.12 2.64 -12.24
C MET A 105 1.92 2.24 -13.47
N LEU A 106 2.67 3.16 -14.10
CA LEU A 106 3.52 2.86 -15.26
C LEU A 106 4.68 1.95 -14.87
N PHE A 107 5.28 2.16 -13.71
CA PHE A 107 6.30 1.26 -13.17
C PHE A 107 5.73 -0.15 -12.98
N LEU A 108 4.59 -0.28 -12.30
CA LEU A 108 3.93 -1.57 -12.07
C LEU A 108 3.46 -2.24 -13.38
N LEU A 109 2.97 -1.46 -14.34
CA LEU A 109 2.59 -1.95 -15.67
C LEU A 109 3.78 -2.61 -16.35
N VAL A 110 4.90 -1.88 -16.44
CA VAL A 110 6.14 -2.40 -17.02
C VAL A 110 6.66 -3.60 -16.25
N VAL A 111 6.62 -3.55 -14.91
CA VAL A 111 7.07 -4.64 -14.04
C VAL A 111 6.26 -5.91 -14.26
N MET A 112 4.92 -5.83 -14.34
CA MET A 112 4.08 -7.00 -14.58
C MET A 112 4.37 -7.64 -15.95
N THR A 113 4.49 -6.82 -17.00
CA THR A 113 4.84 -7.32 -18.34
C THR A 113 6.25 -7.90 -18.38
N TYR A 114 7.21 -7.26 -17.72
CA TYR A 114 8.59 -7.74 -17.61
C TYR A 114 8.67 -9.09 -16.89
N ILE A 115 8.02 -9.23 -15.72
CA ILE A 115 7.95 -10.48 -14.96
C ILE A 115 7.35 -11.58 -15.82
N ASN A 116 6.24 -11.29 -16.50
CA ASN A 116 5.56 -12.27 -17.34
C ASN A 116 6.45 -12.72 -18.52
N ALA A 117 7.10 -11.77 -19.20
CA ALA A 117 8.02 -12.06 -20.30
C ALA A 117 9.26 -12.87 -19.85
N MET A 118 9.77 -12.58 -18.65
CA MET A 118 10.91 -13.29 -18.06
C MET A 118 10.55 -14.74 -17.69
N ASN A 119 9.33 -14.94 -17.19
CA ASN A 119 8.79 -16.25 -16.87
C ASN A 119 8.61 -17.11 -18.14
N GLU A 120 8.00 -16.55 -19.19
CA GLU A 120 7.74 -17.26 -20.45
C GLU A 120 9.04 -17.66 -21.18
N ARG A 121 10.08 -16.83 -21.11
CA ARG A 121 11.41 -17.15 -21.64
C ARG A 121 12.24 -18.08 -20.75
N ARG A 122 11.68 -18.57 -19.64
CA ARG A 122 12.35 -19.43 -18.65
C ARG A 122 13.70 -18.88 -18.18
N LEU A 123 13.86 -17.55 -18.16
CA LEU A 123 15.13 -16.91 -17.82
C LEU A 123 15.58 -17.27 -16.40
N PHE A 124 14.63 -17.49 -15.48
CA PHE A 124 14.90 -18.00 -14.14
C PHE A 124 15.60 -19.37 -14.13
N LEU A 125 15.19 -20.29 -15.01
CA LEU A 125 15.80 -21.62 -15.11
C LEU A 125 17.21 -21.55 -15.69
N ALA A 126 17.42 -20.68 -16.70
CA ALA A 126 18.74 -20.46 -17.28
C ALA A 126 19.73 -19.83 -16.27
N LEU A 127 19.26 -18.83 -15.51
CA LEU A 127 20.04 -18.21 -14.43
C LEU A 127 20.38 -19.20 -13.31
N HIS A 128 19.41 -20.04 -12.93
CA HIS A 128 19.63 -21.08 -11.91
C HIS A 128 20.67 -22.11 -12.37
N HIS A 129 20.57 -22.62 -13.60
CA HIS A 129 21.51 -23.60 -14.13
C HIS A 129 22.94 -23.04 -14.24
N TRP A 130 23.09 -21.78 -14.66
CA TRP A 130 24.39 -21.10 -14.71
C TRP A 130 25.02 -20.92 -13.32
N MET A 131 24.21 -20.56 -12.31
CA MET A 131 24.69 -20.36 -10.95
C MET A 131 25.14 -21.67 -10.29
N VAL A 132 24.44 -22.77 -10.58
CA VAL A 132 24.80 -24.11 -10.10
C VAL A 132 26.06 -24.66 -10.79
N PHE A 133 26.30 -24.33 -12.06
CA PHE A 133 27.51 -24.75 -12.77
C PHE A 133 28.76 -23.91 -12.45
N LYS A 134 28.57 -22.72 -11.87
CA LYS A 134 29.65 -21.78 -11.54
C LYS A 134 30.04 -21.82 -10.05
N GLY A 135 29.27 -22.54 -9.22
CA GLY A 135 29.65 -22.95 -7.86
C GLY A 135 30.26 -24.33 -7.86
#